data_AF-A0A938KLT6-F1
#
_entry.id   AF-A0A938KLT6-F1
#
_cell.length_a   1.000
_cell.length_b   1.000
_cell.length_c   1.000
_cell.angle_alpha   90.00
_cell.angle_beta   90.00
_cell.angle_gamma   90.00
#
_symmetry.space_group_name_H-M   'P 1'
#
loop_
_entity.id
_entity.type
_entity.pdbx_description
1 polymer ?
#
loop_
_entity_poly.entity_id
_entity_poly.type
_entity_poly.pdbx_seq_one_letter_code
_entity_poly.pdbx_strand_id
1 'polypeptide(L)' 'IAEDAKSKVLLVPGVTEADVRIVWEPPWNQQMISEEGKMKLGLI' A
#
# COMPACT_ATOMS: atom_id res chain seq x y z
N ILE A 1 -3.20 -2.67 -9.92
CA ILE A 1 -2.70 -2.19 -8.60
C ILE A 1 -2.91 -0.69 -8.45
N ALA A 2 -2.31 0.16 -9.32
CA ALA A 2 -2.50 1.61 -9.21
C ALA A 2 -3.98 2.07 -9.25
N GLU A 3 -4.78 1.51 -10.17
CA GLU A 3 -6.21 1.82 -10.27
C GLU A 3 -7.03 1.34 -9.06
N ASP A 4 -6.71 0.15 -8.53
CA ASP A 4 -7.35 -0.36 -7.31
C ASP A 4 -7.01 0.53 -6.09
N ALA A 5 -5.76 0.97 -5.97
CA ALA A 5 -5.36 1.92 -4.94
C ALA A 5 -6.10 3.25 -5.11
N LYS A 6 -6.15 3.81 -6.33
CA LYS A 6 -6.85 5.07 -6.62
C LYS A 6 -8.32 5.00 -6.26
N SER A 7 -9.03 3.99 -6.76
CA SER A 7 -10.46 3.80 -6.51
C SER A 7 -10.77 3.67 -5.02
N LYS A 8 -9.97 2.93 -4.25
CA LYS A 8 -10.14 2.81 -2.80
C LYS A 8 -9.87 4.11 -2.05
N VAL A 9 -8.85 4.88 -2.46
CA VAL A 9 -8.53 6.18 -1.85
C VAL A 9 -9.66 7.18 -2.08
N LEU A 10 -10.31 7.16 -3.24
CA LEU A 10 -11.47 8.02 -3.54
C LEU A 10 -12.72 7.71 -2.69
N LEU A 11 -12.78 6.56 -2.01
CA LEU A 11 -13.88 6.23 -1.10
C LEU A 11 -13.74 6.92 0.27
N VAL A 12 -12.58 7.51 0.57
CA VAL A 12 -12.34 8.19 1.84
C VAL A 12 -13.10 9.52 1.86
N PRO A 13 -13.97 9.78 2.87
CA PRO A 13 -14.73 11.03 2.94
C PRO A 13 -13.82 12.27 2.90
N GLY A 14 -14.15 13.20 2.01
CA GLY A 14 -13.40 14.45 1.83
C GLY A 14 -12.28 14.38 0.79
N VAL A 15 -11.95 13.21 0.23
CA VAL A 15 -11.01 13.10 -0.89
C VAL A 15 -11.73 13.40 -2.20
N THR A 16 -11.27 14.43 -2.92
CA THR A 16 -11.84 14.84 -4.21
C THR A 16 -11.03 14.33 -5.40
N GLU A 17 -9.74 14.02 -5.20
CA GLU A 17 -8.82 13.58 -6.24
C GLU A 17 -7.73 12.66 -5.66
N ALA A 18 -7.24 11.72 -6.46
CA ALA A 18 -6.10 10.87 -6.13
C ALA A 18 -5.22 10.62 -7.37
N ASP A 19 -3.92 10.93 -7.27
CA ASP A 19 -2.88 10.61 -8.25
C ASP A 19 -1.97 9.51 -7.68
N VAL A 20 -1.90 8.36 -8.35
CA VAL A 20 -1.13 7.19 -7.90
C VAL A 20 0.01 6.94 -8.86
N ARG A 21 1.24 7.05 -8.36
CA ARG A 21 2.47 6.84 -9.13
C ARG A 21 3.21 5.61 -8.62
N ILE A 22 3.59 4.75 -9.54
CA ILE A 22 4.48 3.61 -9.24
C ILE A 22 5.91 4.15 -9.22
N VAL A 23 6.58 3.97 -8.09
CA VAL A 23 7.99 4.33 -7.89
C VAL A 23 8.79 3.08 -7.56
N TRP A 24 10.07 3.11 -7.89
CA TRP A 24 11.01 2.00 -7.65
C TRP A 24 12.01 2.30 -6.53
N GLU A 25 12.15 3.57 -6.15
CA GLU A 25 13.13 4.03 -5.17
C GLU A 25 12.44 4.75 -4.00
N PRO A 26 12.74 4.39 -2.73
CA PRO A 26 13.58 3.24 -2.34
C PRO A 26 12.90 1.91 -2.68
N PRO A 27 13.67 0.84 -2.91
CA PRO A 27 13.10 -0.46 -3.18
C PRO A 27 12.36 -0.98 -1.95
N TRP A 28 11.20 -1.57 -2.17
CA TRP A 28 10.48 -2.26 -1.11
C TRP A 28 11.22 -3.52 -0.67
N ASN A 29 11.19 -3.81 0.64
CA ASN A 29 11.69 -5.08 1.17
C ASN A 29 10.76 -5.63 2.28
N GLN A 30 10.89 -6.91 2.59
CA GLN A 30 10.02 -7.62 3.56
C GLN A 30 10.08 -7.05 4.99
N GLN A 31 11.13 -6.28 5.34
CA GLN A 31 11.21 -5.64 6.65
C GLN A 31 10.17 -4.52 6.81
N MET A 32 9.59 -4.03 5.71
CA MET A 32 8.51 -3.03 5.70
C MET A 32 7.14 -3.63 6.08
N ILE A 33 7.01 -4.96 6.19
CA ILE A 33 5.81 -5.62 6.69
C ILE A 33 5.75 -5.48 8.22
N SER A 34 4.57 -5.19 8.77
CA SER A 34 4.37 -5.15 10.23
C SER A 34 4.60 -6.53 10.87
N GLU A 35 4.92 -6.56 12.17
CA GLU A 35 5.10 -7.83 12.90
C GLU A 35 3.87 -8.72 12.86
N GLU A 36 2.65 -8.16 13.04
CA GLU A 36 1.40 -8.90 12.89
C GLU A 36 1.25 -9.50 11.48
N GLY A 37 1.65 -8.76 10.45
CA GLY A 37 1.67 -9.24 9.06
C GLY A 37 2.64 -10.40 8.87
N LYS A 38 3.85 -10.29 9.44
CA LYS A 38 4.87 -11.37 9.38
C LYS A 38 4.38 -12.64 10.06
N MET A 39 3.73 -12.54 11.23
CA MET A 39 3.15 -13.71 11.93
C MET A 39 2.08 -14.41 11.06
N LYS A 40 1.14 -13.65 10.47
CA LYS A 40 0.09 -14.22 9.61
C LYS A 40 0.65 -14.90 8.36
N LEU A 41 1.80 -14.42 7.88
CA LEU A 41 2.48 -14.97 6.69
C LEU A 41 3.50 -16.06 7.02
N GLY A 42 3.74 -16.39 8.30
CA GLY A 42 4.72 -17.40 8.71
C GLY A 42 6.18 -16.99 8.45
N LEU A 43 6.48 -15.69 8.47
CA LEU A 43 7.82 -15.14 8.25
C LEU A 43 8.63 -14.96 9.55
N ILE A 44 7.98 -15.14 10.70
CA ILE A 44 8.57 -15.19 12.04
C ILE A 44 7.91 -16.30 12.87
#